data_AF-A0A813VQV6-F1
#
_entry.id   AF-A0A813VQV6-F1
#
_cell.length_a   1.000
_cell.length_b   1.000
_cell.length_c   1.000
_cell.angle_alpha   90.00
_cell.angle_beta   90.00
_cell.angle_gamma   90.00
#
_symmetry.space_group_name_H-M   'P 1'
#
loop_
_entity.id
_entity.type
_entity.pdbx_description
1 polymer ?
#
loop_
_entity_poly.entity_id
_entity_poly.type
_entity_poly.pdbx_seq_one_letter_code
_entity_poly.pdbx_strand_id
1 'polypeptide(L)'
;MESVSLLFCLLAVIHTAQSVDPSCSGKYNTNPILRDEPTFVSSVPNGKRFVVGSGYDKINIVHLYGGTPYDMGLALGKLMGKELQELLPEYNAYLEKTIEDALKKVPPFIAKWIADLGLPGALDLTYEITRFYTPPWFDEELRGLAAGAGVAYEVVRRMNLIPELIKASCTVLGAWGESSVASTLLHLRALDWDDKAPIAKYATVTVYHPNASYEGYTENFHKYYRQENYASHAFANFGYLGLIGSLSAYSEASIGLGEKVWITKEQDITSRFGNPWTYVLRDVVQFADSIDTALTMLVNAHRTCSIHLGLGSYERNASIHSDENVGFRGIEYSAKEFNVFNWEDMYNTKHHPILKDVVYWDKHVQPSDNPCLGSLLVDHYGRINAPTIIRNITSLSETGDALNLILDYGENAAYLAYSAPDDPQGPLEAFNRVHTRLDMAKLFAEPAPK
;
A
#
# COMPACT_ATOMS: atom_id res chain seq x y z
N MET A 1 -8.55 76.45 -8.90
CA MET A 1 -9.32 75.47 -9.70
C MET A 1 -8.31 74.75 -10.57
N GLU A 2 -7.82 73.61 -10.13
CA GLU A 2 -7.18 72.60 -11.00
C GLU A 2 -6.95 71.36 -10.14
N SER A 3 -7.73 70.32 -10.47
CA SER A 3 -7.84 69.06 -9.75
C SER A 3 -6.77 68.11 -10.29
N VAL A 4 -5.85 67.66 -9.44
CA VAL A 4 -4.88 66.62 -9.79
C VAL A 4 -5.56 65.25 -9.59
N SER A 5 -5.87 64.59 -10.71
CA SER A 5 -6.38 63.21 -10.73
C SER A 5 -5.26 62.22 -10.39
N LEU A 6 -5.43 61.48 -9.28
CA LEU A 6 -4.68 60.26 -8.99
C LEU A 6 -5.14 59.16 -9.96
N LEU A 7 -4.22 58.65 -10.77
CA LEU A 7 -4.42 57.43 -11.56
C LEU A 7 -3.88 56.23 -10.75
N PHE A 8 -4.77 55.49 -10.10
CA PHE A 8 -4.46 54.19 -9.51
C PHE A 8 -4.46 53.14 -10.62
N CYS A 9 -3.27 52.66 -11.02
CA CYS A 9 -3.14 51.44 -11.83
C CYS A 9 -3.44 50.23 -10.93
N LEU A 10 -4.67 49.71 -10.99
CA LEU A 10 -4.97 48.35 -10.54
C LEU A 10 -4.36 47.36 -11.55
N LEU A 11 -3.23 46.75 -11.19
CA LEU A 11 -2.77 45.50 -11.80
C LEU A 11 -3.70 44.38 -11.33
N ALA A 12 -4.75 44.11 -12.12
CA ALA A 12 -5.54 42.89 -11.97
C ALA A 12 -4.68 41.70 -12.41
N VAL A 13 -4.11 40.98 -11.46
CA VAL A 13 -3.58 39.63 -11.72
C VAL A 13 -4.80 38.74 -11.98
N ILE A 14 -5.10 38.53 -13.25
CA ILE A 14 -6.05 37.50 -13.67
C ILE A 14 -5.38 36.15 -13.34
N HIS A 15 -5.70 35.58 -12.18
CA HIS A 15 -5.55 34.14 -12.00
C HIS A 15 -6.53 33.49 -12.96
N THR A 16 -6.04 33.05 -14.12
CA THR A 16 -6.77 32.08 -14.92
C THR A 16 -6.85 30.83 -14.05
N ALA A 17 -8.01 30.58 -13.45
CA ALA A 17 -8.31 29.28 -12.89
C ALA A 17 -8.16 28.28 -14.04
N GLN A 18 -7.07 27.51 -14.05
CA GLN A 18 -6.96 26.38 -14.97
C GLN A 18 -8.15 25.48 -14.68
N SER A 19 -9.00 25.30 -15.69
CA SER A 19 -10.09 24.34 -15.60
C SER A 19 -9.48 22.95 -15.53
N VAL A 20 -9.81 22.20 -14.48
CA VAL A 20 -9.48 20.78 -14.35
C VAL A 20 -9.90 20.05 -15.64
N ASP A 21 -9.07 19.12 -16.10
CA ASP A 21 -9.37 18.33 -17.31
C ASP A 21 -10.77 17.68 -17.18
N PRO A 22 -11.63 17.75 -18.20
CA PRO A 22 -12.99 17.20 -18.13
C PRO A 22 -13.08 15.69 -17.85
N SER A 23 -11.99 14.94 -18.01
CA SER A 23 -11.90 13.52 -17.65
C SER A 23 -11.82 13.27 -16.14
N CYS A 24 -11.52 14.31 -15.34
CA CYS A 24 -11.57 14.24 -13.89
C CYS A 24 -12.99 14.53 -13.40
N SER A 25 -13.71 13.49 -12.99
CA SER A 25 -15.08 13.57 -12.47
C SER A 25 -15.17 13.87 -10.96
N GLY A 26 -14.05 13.75 -10.25
CA GLY A 26 -14.03 13.89 -8.80
C GLY A 26 -14.23 15.32 -8.30
N LYS A 27 -14.16 15.46 -6.97
CA LYS A 27 -14.32 16.75 -6.28
C LYS A 27 -13.13 17.00 -5.37
N TYR A 28 -12.90 18.26 -5.02
CA TYR A 28 -11.88 18.58 -4.03
C TYR A 28 -12.24 17.96 -2.67
N ASN A 29 -11.31 17.22 -2.07
CA ASN A 29 -11.45 16.82 -0.68
C ASN A 29 -11.13 18.04 0.20
N THR A 30 -12.13 18.53 0.93
CA THR A 30 -12.01 19.73 1.78
C THR A 30 -11.94 19.39 3.26
N ASN A 31 -11.91 18.10 3.60
CA ASN A 31 -11.84 17.65 4.98
C ASN A 31 -10.51 18.09 5.64
N PRO A 32 -10.52 18.30 6.97
CA PRO A 32 -9.27 18.48 7.69
C PRO A 32 -8.44 17.20 7.63
N ILE A 33 -7.12 17.34 7.69
CA ILE A 33 -6.21 16.21 7.93
C ILE A 33 -6.03 16.10 9.44
N LEU A 34 -6.47 14.99 10.02
CA LEU A 34 -6.35 14.74 11.46
C LEU A 34 -4.89 14.47 11.82
N ARG A 35 -4.50 14.94 13.01
CA ARG A 35 -3.14 14.78 13.57
C ARG A 35 -3.20 14.32 15.03
N ASP A 36 -4.32 13.73 15.42
CA ASP A 36 -4.52 13.25 16.78
C ASP A 36 -3.58 12.08 17.05
N GLU A 37 -3.01 12.05 18.26
CA GLU A 37 -2.16 10.95 18.68
C GLU A 37 -2.99 9.67 18.89
N PRO A 38 -2.46 8.49 18.53
CA PRO A 38 -3.14 7.23 18.79
C PRO A 38 -3.43 7.04 20.30
N THR A 39 -4.66 6.67 20.61
CA THR A 39 -5.09 6.39 21.99
C THR A 39 -4.93 4.92 22.30
N PHE A 40 -4.26 4.60 23.41
CA PHE A 40 -4.08 3.23 23.89
C PHE A 40 -5.43 2.55 24.20
N VAL A 41 -5.57 1.29 23.79
CA VAL A 41 -6.76 0.48 24.03
C VAL A 41 -6.44 -0.72 24.93
N SER A 42 -5.44 -1.52 24.57
CA SER A 42 -5.12 -2.75 25.28
C SER A 42 -3.70 -3.23 24.98
N SER A 43 -3.20 -4.14 25.83
CA SER A 43 -1.91 -4.80 25.64
C SER A 43 -1.99 -6.27 26.04
N VAL A 44 -1.15 -7.08 25.40
CA VAL A 44 -0.90 -8.49 25.70
C VAL A 44 0.62 -8.71 25.66
N PRO A 45 1.16 -9.86 26.13
CA PRO A 45 2.54 -10.20 25.83
C PRO A 45 2.78 -10.07 24.34
N ASN A 46 3.87 -9.40 23.95
CA ASN A 46 4.26 -9.21 22.54
C ASN A 46 3.32 -8.31 21.71
N GLY A 47 2.38 -7.56 22.29
CA GLY A 47 1.63 -6.58 21.51
C GLY A 47 0.87 -5.50 22.26
N LYS A 48 0.61 -4.40 21.56
CA LYS A 48 -0.24 -3.28 21.99
C LYS A 48 -1.21 -2.89 20.90
N ARG A 49 -2.42 -2.48 21.29
CA ARG A 49 -3.42 -1.92 20.40
C ARG A 49 -3.71 -0.49 20.78
N PHE A 50 -3.71 0.37 19.76
CA PHE A 50 -4.12 1.75 19.81
C PHE A 50 -5.21 1.98 18.76
N VAL A 51 -5.87 3.12 18.88
CA VAL A 51 -6.86 3.59 17.92
C VAL A 51 -6.61 5.06 17.63
N VAL A 52 -6.75 5.44 16.37
CA VAL A 52 -6.75 6.84 15.92
C VAL A 52 -8.01 7.10 15.07
N GLY A 53 -8.38 8.37 14.91
CA GLY A 53 -9.62 8.75 14.25
C GLY A 53 -10.84 8.49 15.13
N SER A 54 -12.03 8.72 14.57
CA SER A 54 -13.29 8.56 15.31
C SER A 54 -14.42 8.10 14.39
N GLY A 55 -15.48 7.54 14.98
CA GLY A 55 -16.64 7.06 14.22
C GLY A 55 -16.24 6.05 13.14
N TYR A 56 -16.61 6.36 11.90
CA TYR A 56 -16.35 5.55 10.71
C TYR A 56 -14.95 5.74 10.12
N ASP A 57 -14.19 6.74 10.59
CA ASP A 57 -12.78 6.97 10.22
C ASP A 57 -11.80 6.35 11.23
N LYS A 58 -12.30 5.44 12.08
CA LYS A 58 -11.49 4.79 13.12
C LYS A 58 -10.50 3.81 12.48
N ILE A 59 -9.22 3.96 12.81
CA ILE A 59 -8.14 3.07 12.37
C ILE A 59 -7.52 2.39 13.59
N ASN A 60 -7.39 1.06 13.55
CA ASN A 60 -6.64 0.33 14.57
C ASN A 60 -5.14 0.40 14.24
N ILE A 61 -4.32 0.69 15.25
CA ILE A 61 -2.86 0.61 15.14
C ILE A 61 -2.41 -0.48 16.11
N VAL A 62 -1.85 -1.56 15.57
CA VAL A 62 -1.45 -2.72 16.37
C VAL A 62 0.05 -2.89 16.29
N HIS A 63 0.73 -2.68 17.40
CA HIS A 63 2.16 -2.92 17.52
C HIS A 63 2.39 -4.37 17.94
N LEU A 64 3.20 -5.09 17.17
CA LEU A 64 3.58 -6.47 17.40
C LEU A 64 5.08 -6.52 17.66
N TYR A 65 5.44 -7.11 18.78
CA TYR A 65 6.82 -7.36 19.20
C TYR A 65 6.99 -8.87 19.25
N GLY A 66 8.21 -9.38 19.34
CA GLY A 66 8.36 -10.77 19.75
C GLY A 66 9.71 -11.35 19.43
N GLY A 67 9.93 -12.56 19.98
CA GLY A 67 11.07 -13.39 19.66
C GLY A 67 10.89 -14.18 18.35
N THR A 68 9.65 -14.45 17.95
CA THR A 68 9.31 -15.26 16.77
C THR A 68 8.09 -14.69 15.99
N PRO A 69 7.92 -15.04 14.70
CA PRO A 69 6.72 -14.72 13.93
C PRO A 69 5.42 -15.26 14.54
N TYR A 70 5.47 -16.47 15.13
CA TYR A 70 4.32 -17.05 15.83
C TYR A 70 3.86 -16.16 16.98
N ASP A 71 4.78 -15.61 17.77
CA ASP A 71 4.45 -14.75 18.90
C ASP A 71 3.77 -13.45 18.45
N MET A 72 4.25 -12.85 17.35
CA MET A 72 3.63 -11.66 16.75
C MET A 72 2.21 -11.97 16.28
N GLY A 73 2.01 -13.10 15.58
CA GLY A 73 0.70 -13.56 15.18
C GLY A 73 -0.23 -13.79 16.38
N LEU A 74 0.26 -14.47 17.41
CA LEU A 74 -0.48 -14.74 18.64
C LEU A 74 -0.92 -13.45 19.35
N ALA A 75 -0.06 -12.44 19.38
CA ALA A 75 -0.38 -11.14 19.94
C ALA A 75 -1.48 -10.43 19.13
N LEU A 76 -1.37 -10.41 17.79
CA LEU A 76 -2.41 -9.84 16.91
C LEU A 76 -3.75 -10.53 17.14
N GLY A 77 -3.76 -11.87 17.15
CA GLY A 77 -4.96 -12.65 17.38
C GLY A 77 -5.60 -12.39 18.75
N LYS A 78 -4.80 -12.18 19.81
CA LYS A 78 -5.34 -11.85 21.13
C LYS A 78 -5.89 -10.43 21.23
N LEU A 79 -5.29 -9.46 20.52
CA LEU A 79 -5.70 -8.05 20.55
C LEU A 79 -6.93 -7.74 19.69
N MET A 80 -7.09 -8.48 18.60
CA MET A 80 -8.07 -8.23 17.54
C MET A 80 -8.94 -9.46 17.23
N GLY A 81 -8.90 -10.50 18.07
CA GLY A 81 -9.52 -11.79 17.77
C GLY A 81 -11.04 -11.74 17.65
N LYS A 82 -11.70 -10.87 18.43
CA LYS A 82 -13.17 -10.69 18.33
C LYS A 82 -13.55 -10.10 16.99
N GLU A 83 -12.88 -9.02 16.59
CA GLU A 83 -13.06 -8.39 15.29
C GLU A 83 -12.78 -9.36 14.14
N LEU A 84 -11.73 -10.19 14.27
CA LEU A 84 -11.41 -11.18 13.23
C LEU A 84 -12.46 -12.30 13.16
N GLN A 85 -13.00 -12.75 14.29
CA GLN A 85 -14.09 -13.74 14.32
C GLN A 85 -15.38 -13.22 13.67
N GLU A 86 -15.66 -11.93 13.78
CA GLU A 86 -16.79 -11.28 13.11
C GLU A 86 -16.52 -11.05 11.61
N LEU A 87 -15.30 -10.63 11.27
CA LEU A 87 -14.91 -10.33 9.90
C LEU A 87 -14.91 -11.56 8.99
N LEU A 88 -14.33 -12.68 9.45
CA LEU A 88 -14.07 -13.82 8.57
C LEU A 88 -15.34 -14.41 7.93
N PRO A 89 -16.46 -14.65 8.65
CA PRO A 89 -17.70 -15.10 8.04
C PRO A 89 -18.27 -14.10 7.03
N GLU A 90 -18.27 -12.81 7.34
CA GLU A 90 -18.78 -11.77 6.44
C GLU A 90 -17.93 -11.67 5.17
N TYR A 91 -16.60 -11.71 5.32
CA TYR A 91 -15.66 -11.65 4.21
C TYR A 91 -15.80 -12.88 3.30
N ASN A 92 -15.94 -14.08 3.86
CA ASN A 92 -16.18 -15.29 3.08
C ASN A 92 -17.51 -15.22 2.30
N ALA A 93 -18.60 -14.79 2.94
CA ALA A 93 -19.89 -14.62 2.27
C ALA A 93 -19.83 -13.55 1.16
N TYR A 94 -19.08 -12.47 1.39
CA TYR A 94 -18.80 -11.46 0.38
C TYR A 94 -18.03 -12.04 -0.82
N LEU A 95 -16.97 -12.81 -0.59
CA LEU A 95 -16.18 -13.44 -1.65
C LEU A 95 -17.02 -14.45 -2.46
N GLU A 96 -17.86 -15.26 -1.80
CA GLU A 96 -18.79 -16.17 -2.46
C GLU A 96 -19.78 -15.44 -3.36
N LYS A 97 -20.31 -14.29 -2.92
CA LYS A 97 -21.24 -13.48 -3.71
C LYS A 97 -20.57 -12.80 -4.91
N THR A 98 -19.31 -12.42 -4.77
CA THR A 98 -18.56 -11.68 -5.81
C THR A 98 -17.79 -12.59 -6.77
N ILE A 99 -17.78 -13.90 -6.53
CA ILE A 99 -16.94 -14.85 -7.26
C ILE A 99 -17.24 -14.85 -8.76
N GLU A 100 -18.51 -14.74 -9.17
CA GLU A 100 -18.89 -14.73 -10.59
C GLU A 100 -18.30 -13.54 -11.36
N ASP A 101 -18.20 -12.38 -10.72
CA ASP A 101 -17.58 -11.20 -11.31
C ASP A 101 -16.06 -11.28 -11.27
N ALA A 102 -15.49 -11.86 -10.22
CA ALA A 102 -14.06 -12.14 -10.14
C ALA A 102 -13.62 -13.11 -11.24
N LEU A 103 -14.40 -14.15 -11.54
CA LEU A 103 -14.13 -15.14 -12.59
C LEU A 103 -13.97 -14.52 -13.98
N LYS A 104 -14.62 -13.38 -14.25
CA LYS A 104 -14.48 -12.63 -15.52
C LYS A 104 -13.14 -11.91 -15.66
N LYS A 105 -12.43 -11.68 -14.55
CA LYS A 105 -11.24 -10.84 -14.47
C LYS A 105 -9.95 -11.61 -14.16
N VAL A 106 -10.05 -12.89 -13.82
CA VAL A 106 -8.90 -13.76 -13.56
C VAL A 106 -8.47 -14.55 -14.80
N PRO A 107 -7.20 -14.98 -14.90
CA PRO A 107 -6.75 -15.89 -15.96
C PRO A 107 -7.62 -17.17 -16.07
N PRO A 108 -7.84 -17.71 -17.28
CA PRO A 108 -8.73 -18.86 -17.49
C PRO A 108 -8.41 -20.10 -16.65
N PHE A 109 -7.14 -20.36 -16.34
CA PHE A 109 -6.76 -21.50 -15.50
C PHE A 109 -7.20 -21.33 -14.04
N ILE A 110 -7.20 -20.09 -13.51
CA ILE A 110 -7.70 -19.79 -12.15
C ILE A 110 -9.22 -19.94 -12.13
N ALA A 111 -9.90 -19.44 -13.17
CA ALA A 111 -11.34 -19.62 -13.30
C ALA A 111 -11.71 -21.10 -13.31
N LYS A 112 -10.91 -21.94 -13.99
CA LYS A 112 -11.08 -23.39 -13.96
C LYS A 112 -10.88 -24.00 -12.57
N TRP A 113 -9.84 -23.61 -11.82
CA TRP A 113 -9.63 -24.11 -10.45
C TRP A 113 -10.82 -23.77 -9.54
N ILE A 114 -11.32 -22.53 -9.61
CA ILE A 114 -12.47 -22.09 -8.82
C ILE A 114 -13.74 -22.86 -9.23
N ALA A 115 -13.96 -23.08 -10.53
CA ALA A 115 -15.11 -23.84 -11.01
C ALA A 115 -15.06 -25.31 -10.59
N ASP A 116 -13.88 -25.94 -10.60
CA ASP A 116 -13.72 -27.37 -10.30
C ASP A 116 -13.67 -27.64 -8.77
N LEU A 117 -13.08 -26.75 -7.98
CA LEU A 117 -12.77 -26.97 -6.55
C LEU A 117 -13.53 -26.05 -5.59
N GLY A 118 -14.25 -25.05 -6.11
CA GLY A 118 -14.72 -23.91 -5.34
C GLY A 118 -13.57 -22.97 -4.95
N LEU A 119 -13.91 -21.75 -4.50
CA LEU A 119 -12.93 -20.77 -4.05
C LEU A 119 -12.02 -21.30 -2.92
N PRO A 120 -12.54 -21.96 -1.86
CA PRO A 120 -11.68 -22.52 -0.81
C PRO A 120 -10.68 -23.55 -1.33
N GLY A 121 -11.12 -24.45 -2.23
CA GLY A 121 -10.26 -25.47 -2.81
C GLY A 121 -9.20 -24.88 -3.76
N ALA A 122 -9.54 -23.84 -4.52
CA ALA A 122 -8.58 -23.11 -5.35
C ALA A 122 -7.51 -22.39 -4.51
N LEU A 123 -7.88 -21.84 -3.35
CA LEU A 123 -6.93 -21.23 -2.41
C LEU A 123 -6.03 -22.27 -1.72
N ASP A 124 -6.58 -23.44 -1.37
CA ASP A 124 -5.78 -24.54 -0.82
C ASP A 124 -4.79 -25.09 -1.85
N LEU A 125 -5.21 -25.23 -3.11
CA LEU A 125 -4.30 -25.59 -4.20
C LEU A 125 -3.20 -24.53 -4.39
N THR A 126 -3.57 -23.25 -4.32
CA THR A 126 -2.62 -22.14 -4.40
C THR A 126 -1.59 -22.22 -3.26
N TYR A 127 -2.03 -22.53 -2.04
CA TYR A 127 -1.11 -22.78 -0.93
C TYR A 127 -0.17 -23.96 -1.21
N GLU A 128 -0.70 -25.11 -1.64
CA GLU A 128 0.14 -26.29 -1.90
C GLU A 128 1.20 -26.05 -2.98
N ILE A 129 0.90 -25.23 -3.98
CA ILE A 129 1.86 -24.86 -5.02
C ILE A 129 2.90 -23.85 -4.48
N THR A 130 2.45 -22.82 -3.77
CA THR A 130 3.31 -21.69 -3.36
C THR A 130 4.15 -22.00 -2.13
N ARG A 131 3.73 -22.92 -1.24
CA ARG A 131 4.41 -23.20 0.04
C ARG A 131 5.87 -23.66 -0.10
N PHE A 132 6.28 -24.19 -1.25
CA PHE A 132 7.67 -24.55 -1.50
C PHE A 132 8.58 -23.33 -1.68
N TYR A 133 8.00 -22.20 -2.08
CA TYR A 133 8.67 -20.92 -2.32
C TYR A 133 8.45 -19.94 -1.17
N THR A 134 7.38 -20.11 -0.39
CA THR A 134 7.06 -19.25 0.75
C THR A 134 8.01 -19.51 1.92
N PRO A 135 8.61 -18.46 2.51
CA PRO A 135 9.35 -18.60 3.75
C PRO A 135 8.48 -19.09 4.93
N PRO A 136 9.03 -19.91 5.84
CA PRO A 136 8.23 -20.56 6.90
C PRO A 136 7.63 -19.58 7.92
N TRP A 137 8.23 -18.39 8.09
CA TRP A 137 7.77 -17.40 9.06
C TRP A 137 6.35 -16.88 8.80
N PHE A 138 5.88 -16.89 7.55
CA PHE A 138 4.49 -16.54 7.25
C PHE A 138 3.50 -17.55 7.82
N ASP A 139 3.78 -18.85 7.69
CA ASP A 139 2.92 -19.89 8.25
C ASP A 139 2.95 -19.89 9.78
N GLU A 140 4.11 -19.62 10.38
CA GLU A 140 4.24 -19.47 11.82
C GLU A 140 3.37 -18.32 12.34
N GLU A 141 3.44 -17.15 11.71
CA GLU A 141 2.62 -16.00 12.09
C GLU A 141 1.13 -16.28 11.89
N LEU A 142 0.72 -16.89 10.78
CA LEU A 142 -0.68 -17.25 10.54
C LEU A 142 -1.20 -18.27 11.57
N ARG A 143 -0.37 -19.23 11.99
CA ARG A 143 -0.72 -20.16 13.08
C ARG A 143 -0.85 -19.43 14.41
N GLY A 144 0.04 -18.48 14.69
CA GLY A 144 -0.05 -17.60 15.86
C GLY A 144 -1.36 -16.81 15.85
N LEU A 145 -1.67 -16.15 14.74
CA LEU A 145 -2.89 -15.38 14.53
C LEU A 145 -4.14 -16.23 14.77
N ALA A 146 -4.18 -17.41 14.14
CA ALA A 146 -5.28 -18.35 14.30
C ALA A 146 -5.46 -18.78 15.76
N ALA A 147 -4.37 -19.15 16.44
CA ALA A 147 -4.39 -19.55 17.84
C ALA A 147 -4.82 -18.42 18.77
N GLY A 148 -4.34 -17.19 18.55
CA GLY A 148 -4.68 -16.03 19.36
C GLY A 148 -6.12 -15.59 19.18
N ALA A 149 -6.63 -15.67 17.95
CA ALA A 149 -7.99 -15.31 17.62
C ALA A 149 -9.00 -16.45 17.84
N GLY A 150 -8.56 -17.68 18.12
CA GLY A 150 -9.46 -18.83 18.28
C GLY A 150 -10.20 -19.20 16.99
N VAL A 151 -9.55 -19.04 15.84
CA VAL A 151 -10.09 -19.39 14.51
C VAL A 151 -9.25 -20.48 13.85
N ALA A 152 -9.79 -21.13 12.81
CA ALA A 152 -9.04 -22.14 12.08
C ALA A 152 -7.91 -21.50 11.25
N TYR A 153 -6.72 -22.13 11.28
CA TYR A 153 -5.55 -21.67 10.53
C TYR A 153 -5.82 -21.59 9.02
N GLU A 154 -6.57 -22.55 8.49
CA GLU A 154 -6.91 -22.61 7.07
C GLU A 154 -7.71 -21.38 6.62
N VAL A 155 -8.56 -20.84 7.49
CA VAL A 155 -9.39 -19.67 7.17
C VAL A 155 -8.54 -18.41 7.04
N VAL A 156 -7.63 -18.16 7.99
CA VAL A 156 -6.72 -17.00 7.91
C VAL A 156 -5.69 -17.15 6.80
N ARG A 157 -5.22 -18.38 6.54
CA ARG A 157 -4.33 -18.68 5.41
C ARG A 157 -5.00 -18.37 4.08
N ARG A 158 -6.22 -18.85 3.86
CA ARG A 158 -7.00 -18.60 2.64
C ARG A 158 -7.20 -17.10 2.40
N MET A 159 -7.55 -16.35 3.45
CA MET A 159 -7.67 -14.89 3.38
C MET A 159 -6.40 -14.21 2.85
N ASN A 160 -5.22 -14.64 3.29
CA ASN A 160 -3.93 -14.08 2.86
C ASN A 160 -3.51 -14.48 1.43
N LEU A 161 -4.11 -15.53 0.87
CA LEU A 161 -3.85 -15.96 -0.51
C LEU A 161 -4.86 -15.43 -1.52
N ILE A 162 -5.90 -14.71 -1.08
CA ILE A 162 -6.85 -14.04 -1.98
C ILE A 162 -6.12 -13.10 -2.98
N PRO A 163 -5.17 -12.23 -2.56
CA PRO A 163 -4.46 -11.36 -3.49
C PRO A 163 -3.63 -12.10 -4.55
N GLU A 164 -3.31 -13.37 -4.33
CA GLU A 164 -2.63 -14.21 -5.33
C GLU A 164 -3.59 -14.69 -6.43
N LEU A 165 -4.89 -14.76 -6.13
CA LEU A 165 -5.93 -15.12 -7.11
C LEU A 165 -6.50 -13.89 -7.81
N ILE A 166 -6.78 -12.83 -7.07
CA ILE A 166 -7.40 -11.60 -7.56
C ILE A 166 -6.48 -10.39 -7.33
N LYS A 167 -6.45 -9.46 -8.29
CA LYS A 167 -5.65 -8.23 -8.21
C LYS A 167 -6.57 -7.03 -8.36
N ALA A 168 -6.27 -5.95 -7.64
CA ALA A 168 -7.08 -4.74 -7.63
C ALA A 168 -6.53 -3.69 -8.60
N SER A 169 -7.42 -2.84 -9.12
CA SER A 169 -6.97 -1.59 -9.74
C SER A 169 -6.40 -0.69 -8.65
N CYS A 170 -5.39 0.10 -8.96
CA CYS A 170 -4.79 1.02 -7.99
C CYS A 170 -4.11 2.17 -8.74
N THR A 171 -3.72 3.22 -8.03
CA THR A 171 -2.77 4.21 -8.50
C THR A 171 -1.48 4.13 -7.69
N VAL A 172 -0.35 4.24 -8.36
CA VAL A 172 0.98 4.38 -7.75
C VAL A 172 1.59 5.68 -8.27
N LEU A 173 2.18 6.47 -7.38
CA LEU A 173 2.87 7.71 -7.73
C LEU A 173 4.06 7.91 -6.78
N GLY A 174 5.23 8.20 -7.34
CA GLY A 174 6.38 8.77 -6.66
C GLY A 174 6.65 10.16 -7.22
N ALA A 175 6.76 11.16 -6.34
CA ALA A 175 7.10 12.54 -6.69
C ALA A 175 8.17 13.06 -5.74
N TRP A 176 9.29 13.56 -6.27
CA TRP A 176 10.40 14.11 -5.49
C TRP A 176 11.07 15.28 -6.21
N GLY A 177 12.19 15.78 -5.67
CA GLY A 177 13.05 16.73 -6.37
C GLY A 177 12.32 18.02 -6.76
N GLU A 178 12.36 18.36 -8.06
CA GLU A 178 11.73 19.57 -8.59
C GLU A 178 10.20 19.48 -8.66
N SER A 179 9.62 18.28 -8.56
CA SER A 179 8.17 18.09 -8.63
C SER A 179 7.46 18.38 -7.29
N SER A 180 8.17 18.27 -6.17
CA SER A 180 7.60 18.36 -4.82
C SER A 180 8.07 19.60 -4.04
N VAL A 181 7.24 20.08 -3.11
CA VAL A 181 7.54 21.31 -2.33
C VAL A 181 8.77 21.15 -1.43
N ALA A 182 8.91 19.97 -0.82
CA ALA A 182 9.99 19.68 0.11
C ALA A 182 11.24 19.11 -0.58
N SER A 183 11.17 18.84 -1.89
CA SER A 183 12.15 18.08 -2.68
C SER A 183 12.44 16.66 -2.17
N THR A 184 11.81 16.23 -1.08
CA THR A 184 11.81 14.85 -0.58
C THR A 184 10.77 14.00 -1.31
N LEU A 185 10.83 12.68 -1.09
CA LEU A 185 9.92 11.73 -1.71
C LEU A 185 8.53 11.72 -1.07
N LEU A 186 7.52 11.86 -1.93
CA LEU A 186 6.12 11.56 -1.67
C LEU A 186 5.77 10.30 -2.47
N HIS A 187 5.23 9.28 -1.80
CA HIS A 187 4.82 8.02 -2.41
C HIS A 187 3.33 7.79 -2.13
N LEU A 188 2.49 7.86 -3.16
CA LEU A 188 1.08 7.50 -3.12
C LEU A 188 0.91 6.04 -3.53
N ARG A 189 0.16 5.29 -2.72
CA ARG A 189 -0.54 4.06 -3.10
C ARG A 189 -2.03 4.26 -2.84
N ALA A 190 -2.82 4.23 -3.91
CA ALA A 190 -4.27 4.33 -3.85
C ALA A 190 -4.90 3.01 -4.30
N LEU A 191 -5.53 2.27 -3.39
CA LEU A 191 -6.23 1.01 -3.67
C LEU A 191 -7.65 1.25 -4.19
N ASP A 192 -7.88 0.88 -5.45
CA ASP A 192 -9.21 0.85 -6.06
C ASP A 192 -9.75 -0.58 -6.08
N TRP A 193 -10.50 -0.92 -5.03
CA TRP A 193 -11.16 -2.21 -4.92
C TRP A 193 -12.66 -2.03 -4.68
N ASP A 194 -13.22 -2.74 -3.70
CA ASP A 194 -14.62 -2.62 -3.34
C ASP A 194 -14.69 -1.89 -2.00
N ASP A 195 -15.10 -0.64 -2.05
CA ASP A 195 -15.31 0.22 -0.89
C ASP A 195 -16.36 -0.35 0.09
N LYS A 196 -17.17 -1.31 -0.36
CA LYS A 196 -18.19 -2.04 0.42
C LYS A 196 -17.72 -3.38 0.95
N ALA A 197 -16.47 -3.78 0.71
CA ALA A 197 -15.95 -5.04 1.22
C ALA A 197 -15.92 -5.04 2.76
N PRO A 198 -16.34 -6.14 3.43
CA PRO A 198 -16.41 -6.21 4.90
C PRO A 198 -15.09 -5.90 5.62
N ILE A 199 -13.95 -6.13 4.97
CA ILE A 199 -12.61 -5.84 5.51
C ILE A 199 -12.44 -4.37 5.93
N ALA A 200 -13.16 -3.45 5.29
CA ALA A 200 -13.06 -2.02 5.58
C ALA A 200 -13.56 -1.65 6.99
N LYS A 201 -14.43 -2.48 7.60
CA LYS A 201 -14.88 -2.32 9.01
C LYS A 201 -13.71 -2.33 10.00
N TYR A 202 -12.63 -3.04 9.66
CA TYR A 202 -11.49 -3.28 10.54
C TYR A 202 -10.19 -2.83 9.89
N ALA A 203 -10.20 -1.58 9.39
CA ALA A 203 -9.00 -0.85 8.98
C ALA A 203 -7.90 -0.96 10.05
N THR A 204 -6.73 -1.46 9.65
CA THR A 204 -5.66 -1.80 10.57
C THR A 204 -4.30 -1.46 9.96
N VAL A 205 -3.52 -0.67 10.69
CA VAL A 205 -2.09 -0.53 10.49
C VAL A 205 -1.39 -1.45 11.48
N THR A 206 -0.67 -2.44 10.99
CA THR A 206 0.11 -3.35 11.83
C THR A 206 1.57 -2.92 11.82
N VAL A 207 2.08 -2.52 12.97
CA VAL A 207 3.48 -2.10 13.16
C VAL A 207 4.26 -3.26 13.77
N TYR A 208 5.17 -3.82 13.00
CA TYR A 208 6.02 -4.93 13.39
C TYR A 208 7.35 -4.43 13.95
N HIS A 209 7.75 -5.03 15.05
CA HIS A 209 9.06 -4.86 15.71
C HIS A 209 9.75 -6.22 15.78
N PRO A 210 10.28 -6.72 14.65
CA PRO A 210 10.79 -8.08 14.55
C PRO A 210 12.09 -8.26 15.35
N ASN A 211 12.30 -9.45 15.89
CA ASN A 211 13.61 -9.85 16.40
C ASN A 211 14.53 -10.23 15.22
N ALA A 212 15.47 -9.33 14.88
CA ALA A 212 16.44 -9.55 13.82
C ALA A 212 17.31 -10.81 14.02
N SER A 213 17.44 -11.30 15.26
CA SER A 213 18.21 -12.51 15.57
C SER A 213 17.36 -13.79 15.60
N TYR A 214 16.12 -13.75 15.11
CA TYR A 214 15.32 -14.96 15.00
C TYR A 214 16.00 -16.00 14.09
N GLU A 215 16.23 -17.20 14.61
CA GLU A 215 16.96 -18.27 13.95
C GLU A 215 16.32 -18.64 12.60
N GLY A 216 14.99 -18.65 12.53
CA GLY A 216 14.27 -18.93 11.29
C GLY A 216 14.58 -17.95 10.16
N TYR A 217 14.88 -16.67 10.45
CA TYR A 217 15.37 -15.73 9.44
C TYR A 217 16.80 -16.09 9.03
N THR A 218 17.69 -16.27 10.00
CA THR A 218 19.11 -16.56 9.77
C THR A 218 19.33 -17.81 8.92
N GLU A 219 18.58 -18.88 9.19
CA GLU A 219 18.74 -20.15 8.48
C GLU A 219 18.16 -20.14 7.06
N ASN A 220 17.13 -19.33 6.83
CA ASN A 220 16.32 -19.45 5.61
C ASN A 220 16.44 -18.25 4.67
N PHE A 221 16.90 -17.08 5.11
CA PHE A 221 16.91 -15.88 4.26
C PHE A 221 17.66 -16.09 2.94
N HIS A 222 18.88 -16.65 3.01
CA HIS A 222 19.68 -16.96 1.83
C HIS A 222 18.96 -17.89 0.85
N LYS A 223 18.24 -18.90 1.35
CA LYS A 223 17.49 -19.86 0.54
C LYS A 223 16.43 -19.17 -0.33
N TYR A 224 15.76 -18.15 0.20
CA TYR A 224 14.63 -17.52 -0.46
C TYR A 224 15.02 -16.27 -1.28
N TYR A 225 16.02 -15.51 -0.84
CA TYR A 225 16.42 -14.25 -1.48
C TYR A 225 17.82 -14.26 -2.10
N ARG A 226 18.56 -15.37 -1.99
CA ARG A 226 19.91 -15.56 -2.56
C ARG A 226 20.89 -14.48 -2.14
N GLN A 227 20.79 -14.06 -0.88
CA GLN A 227 21.62 -13.05 -0.25
C GLN A 227 22.12 -13.59 1.09
N GLU A 228 23.42 -13.41 1.37
CA GLU A 228 24.06 -13.93 2.59
C GLU A 228 23.74 -13.09 3.83
N ASN A 229 23.65 -11.78 3.66
CA ASN A 229 23.38 -10.83 4.73
C ASN A 229 21.96 -10.30 4.61
N TYR A 230 21.33 -10.06 5.76
CA TYR A 230 20.07 -9.36 5.86
C TYR A 230 20.12 -8.38 7.03
N ALA A 231 19.35 -7.31 6.94
CA ALA A 231 18.95 -6.49 8.09
C ALA A 231 17.51 -6.86 8.46
N SER A 232 17.02 -6.50 9.65
CA SER A 232 15.58 -6.62 9.94
C SER A 232 15.11 -5.38 10.66
N HIS A 233 14.18 -4.68 10.03
CA HIS A 233 13.74 -3.36 10.41
C HIS A 233 12.33 -3.40 11.00
N ALA A 234 12.04 -2.51 11.93
CA ALA A 234 10.67 -2.18 12.27
C ALA A 234 9.95 -1.67 11.00
N PHE A 235 8.71 -2.11 10.80
CA PHE A 235 7.93 -1.70 9.63
C PHE A 235 6.43 -1.66 9.91
N ALA A 236 5.72 -0.85 9.14
CA ALA A 236 4.27 -0.74 9.17
C ALA A 236 3.69 -1.37 7.91
N ASN A 237 2.73 -2.28 8.10
CA ASN A 237 1.87 -2.78 7.05
C ASN A 237 0.55 -1.98 7.07
N PHE A 238 0.26 -1.28 5.99
CA PHE A 238 -0.98 -0.50 5.82
C PHE A 238 -2.00 -1.35 5.07
N GLY A 239 -2.87 -2.03 5.82
CA GLY A 239 -3.78 -3.01 5.26
C GLY A 239 -5.05 -3.16 6.07
N TYR A 240 -5.51 -4.40 6.18
CA TYR A 240 -6.74 -4.77 6.88
C TYR A 240 -6.47 -5.89 7.86
N LEU A 241 -7.28 -5.98 8.91
CA LEU A 241 -7.14 -7.01 9.93
C LEU A 241 -7.05 -8.41 9.31
N GLY A 242 -6.04 -9.17 9.70
CA GLY A 242 -5.83 -10.56 9.27
C GLY A 242 -4.97 -10.71 8.02
N LEU A 243 -4.73 -9.65 7.24
CA LEU A 243 -3.77 -9.66 6.13
C LEU A 243 -2.37 -9.34 6.65
N ILE A 244 -1.49 -10.35 6.67
CA ILE A 244 -0.09 -10.21 7.11
C ILE A 244 0.85 -9.91 5.94
N GLY A 245 0.48 -10.28 4.71
CA GLY A 245 1.18 -9.84 3.50
C GLY A 245 0.98 -8.34 3.27
N SER A 246 1.89 -7.72 2.52
CA SER A 246 1.85 -6.29 2.26
C SER A 246 1.29 -5.96 0.89
N LEU A 247 0.22 -5.17 0.91
CA LEU A 247 -0.25 -4.40 -0.26
C LEU A 247 0.41 -3.02 -0.29
N SER A 248 0.72 -2.47 0.88
CA SER A 248 1.43 -1.22 1.06
C SER A 248 2.16 -1.26 2.40
N ALA A 249 3.43 -0.85 2.42
CA ALA A 249 4.24 -0.92 3.63
C ALA A 249 5.33 0.15 3.64
N TYR A 250 5.83 0.44 4.84
CA TYR A 250 6.92 1.39 5.07
C TYR A 250 7.78 0.98 6.28
N SER A 251 9.11 1.05 6.19
CA SER A 251 10.02 0.68 7.28
C SER A 251 10.75 1.86 7.90
N GLU A 252 11.33 1.64 9.08
CA GLU A 252 12.23 2.60 9.73
C GLU A 252 13.49 2.89 8.89
N ALA A 253 13.90 1.95 8.02
CA ALA A 253 14.94 2.14 7.02
C ALA A 253 14.52 3.05 5.85
N SER A 254 13.30 3.59 5.92
CA SER A 254 12.73 4.46 4.88
C SER A 254 12.60 3.77 3.52
N ILE A 255 12.35 2.47 3.52
CA ILE A 255 11.91 1.71 2.35
C ILE A 255 10.39 1.65 2.38
N GLY A 256 9.74 1.99 1.28
CA GLY A 256 8.30 1.84 1.15
C GLY A 256 7.87 1.25 -0.17
N LEU A 257 6.77 0.54 -0.13
CA LEU A 257 6.21 -0.21 -1.25
C LEU A 257 4.74 0.12 -1.44
N GLY A 258 4.36 0.24 -2.72
CA GLY A 258 2.98 0.32 -3.18
C GLY A 258 2.82 -0.54 -4.43
N GLU A 259 1.61 -1.01 -4.69
CA GLU A 259 1.34 -1.88 -5.83
C GLU A 259 0.09 -1.43 -6.58
N LYS A 260 0.02 -1.91 -7.81
CA LYS A 260 -1.16 -1.86 -8.67
C LYS A 260 -1.19 -3.09 -9.56
N VAL A 261 -2.35 -3.59 -9.96
CA VAL A 261 -2.44 -4.56 -11.06
C VAL A 261 -1.75 -4.08 -12.36
N TRP A 262 -1.00 -4.98 -12.98
CA TRP A 262 -0.52 -4.82 -14.35
C TRP A 262 -1.34 -5.69 -15.29
N ILE A 263 -2.31 -5.05 -15.94
CA ILE A 263 -3.09 -5.64 -17.03
C ILE A 263 -2.31 -5.39 -18.31
N THR A 264 -1.85 -6.47 -18.93
CA THR A 264 -1.16 -6.41 -20.20
C THR A 264 -1.80 -7.33 -21.25
N LYS A 265 -1.57 -7.01 -22.53
CA LYS A 265 -1.87 -7.84 -23.68
C LYS A 265 -0.91 -9.02 -23.82
N GLU A 266 0.29 -8.95 -23.22
CA GLU A 266 1.23 -10.06 -23.20
C GLU A 266 0.59 -11.26 -22.47
N GLN A 267 0.37 -12.33 -23.21
CA GLN A 267 -0.06 -13.60 -22.64
C GLN A 267 1.15 -14.34 -22.09
N ASP A 268 0.95 -15.16 -21.06
CA ASP A 268 1.98 -16.07 -20.53
C ASP A 268 3.17 -15.39 -19.83
N ILE A 269 2.97 -14.24 -19.16
CA ILE A 269 4.00 -13.62 -18.30
C ILE A 269 3.83 -13.91 -16.80
N THR A 270 2.77 -14.63 -16.43
CA THR A 270 2.44 -14.96 -15.03
C THR A 270 2.60 -16.45 -14.73
N SER A 271 2.88 -16.78 -13.47
CA SER A 271 2.97 -18.14 -12.94
C SER A 271 2.20 -18.24 -11.60
N ARG A 272 1.97 -19.45 -11.12
CA ARG A 272 1.60 -19.71 -9.70
C ARG A 272 2.66 -20.52 -8.95
N PHE A 273 3.69 -20.98 -9.65
CA PHE A 273 4.85 -21.65 -9.07
C PHE A 273 5.86 -20.60 -8.63
N GLY A 274 5.62 -20.02 -7.44
CA GLY A 274 6.48 -18.96 -6.92
C GLY A 274 6.02 -18.43 -5.57
N ASN A 275 6.71 -17.41 -5.11
CA ASN A 275 6.41 -16.66 -3.90
C ASN A 275 5.10 -15.87 -4.07
N PRO A 276 4.14 -15.98 -3.13
CA PRO A 276 3.00 -15.06 -3.11
C PRO A 276 3.50 -13.62 -3.06
N TRP A 277 3.03 -12.78 -3.99
CA TRP A 277 3.67 -11.48 -4.22
C TRP A 277 3.57 -10.55 -3.01
N THR A 278 2.48 -10.60 -2.25
CA THR A 278 2.28 -9.80 -1.03
C THR A 278 3.28 -10.15 0.08
N TYR A 279 3.74 -11.41 0.13
CA TYR A 279 4.76 -11.86 1.08
C TYR A 279 6.13 -11.36 0.68
N VAL A 280 6.46 -11.37 -0.62
CA VAL A 280 7.71 -10.77 -1.13
C VAL A 280 7.75 -9.28 -0.78
N LEU A 281 6.67 -8.53 -1.02
CA LEU A 281 6.64 -7.10 -0.71
C LEU A 281 6.84 -6.81 0.77
N ARG A 282 6.25 -7.62 1.64
CA ARG A 282 6.43 -7.49 3.08
C ARG A 282 7.89 -7.71 3.49
N ASP A 283 8.48 -8.80 3.01
CA ASP A 283 9.87 -9.13 3.30
C ASP A 283 10.81 -8.06 2.75
N VAL A 284 10.56 -7.49 1.57
CA VAL A 284 11.35 -6.38 1.02
C VAL A 284 11.37 -5.19 1.99
N VAL A 285 10.22 -4.77 2.51
CA VAL A 285 10.18 -3.65 3.48
C VAL A 285 10.85 -4.02 4.81
N GLN A 286 10.71 -5.27 5.26
CA GLN A 286 11.33 -5.74 6.49
C GLN A 286 12.86 -5.82 6.39
N PHE A 287 13.39 -6.38 5.30
CA PHE A 287 14.79 -6.81 5.23
C PHE A 287 15.70 -5.90 4.40
N ALA A 288 15.15 -5.02 3.54
CA ALA A 288 15.95 -4.10 2.76
C ALA A 288 16.31 -2.84 3.54
N ASP A 289 17.56 -2.42 3.39
CA ASP A 289 18.16 -1.19 3.94
C ASP A 289 18.41 -0.11 2.88
N SER A 290 18.23 -0.46 1.61
CA SER A 290 18.45 0.41 0.45
C SER A 290 17.56 -0.01 -0.72
N ILE A 291 17.43 0.88 -1.71
CA ILE A 291 16.70 0.57 -2.95
C ILE A 291 17.36 -0.58 -3.74
N ASP A 292 18.68 -0.70 -3.70
CA ASP A 292 19.42 -1.76 -4.40
C ASP A 292 19.22 -3.12 -3.76
N THR A 293 19.24 -3.19 -2.42
CA THR A 293 18.91 -4.41 -1.67
C THR A 293 17.46 -4.82 -1.97
N ALA A 294 16.53 -3.87 -1.95
CA ALA A 294 15.13 -4.11 -2.27
C ALA A 294 14.93 -4.63 -3.71
N LEU A 295 15.57 -4.01 -4.70
CA LEU A 295 15.54 -4.47 -6.10
C LEU A 295 16.14 -5.87 -6.23
N THR A 296 17.26 -6.15 -5.56
CA THR A 296 17.91 -7.46 -5.56
C THR A 296 16.98 -8.54 -5.00
N MET A 297 16.27 -8.26 -3.89
CA MET A 297 15.26 -9.17 -3.33
C MET A 297 14.13 -9.45 -4.32
N LEU A 298 13.60 -8.40 -4.96
CA LEU A 298 12.52 -8.54 -5.96
C LEU A 298 12.97 -9.34 -7.20
N VAL A 299 14.20 -9.13 -7.67
CA VAL A 299 14.79 -9.88 -8.80
C VAL A 299 14.97 -11.36 -8.45
N ASN A 300 15.43 -11.67 -7.25
CA ASN A 300 15.72 -13.03 -6.80
C ASN A 300 14.48 -13.83 -6.37
N ALA A 301 13.36 -13.16 -6.12
CA ALA A 301 12.08 -13.82 -5.83
C ALA A 301 11.63 -14.69 -7.01
N HIS A 302 10.95 -15.81 -6.73
CA HIS A 302 10.24 -16.58 -7.75
C HIS A 302 8.88 -15.93 -7.96
N ARG A 303 8.81 -14.98 -8.88
CA ARG A 303 7.65 -14.10 -9.06
C ARG A 303 6.47 -14.84 -9.70
N THR A 304 5.24 -14.41 -9.38
CA THR A 304 4.01 -15.11 -9.81
C THR A 304 3.13 -14.22 -10.69
N CYS A 305 2.58 -13.17 -10.11
CA CYS A 305 1.57 -12.31 -10.71
C CYS A 305 2.17 -11.11 -11.45
N SER A 306 1.46 -10.62 -12.48
CA SER A 306 1.74 -9.32 -13.10
C SER A 306 1.16 -8.18 -12.26
N ILE A 307 2.03 -7.37 -11.70
CA ILE A 307 1.73 -6.14 -10.95
C ILE A 307 2.74 -5.05 -11.30
N HIS A 308 2.32 -3.81 -11.17
CA HIS A 308 3.18 -2.65 -11.09
C HIS A 308 3.53 -2.42 -9.63
N LEU A 309 4.78 -2.07 -9.32
CA LEU A 309 5.23 -1.71 -7.99
C LEU A 309 5.82 -0.30 -7.99
N GLY A 310 5.47 0.49 -6.99
CA GLY A 310 6.22 1.67 -6.59
C GLY A 310 7.18 1.28 -5.47
N LEU A 311 8.48 1.44 -5.68
CA LEU A 311 9.51 1.21 -4.67
C LEU A 311 10.17 2.55 -4.33
N GLY A 312 9.96 3.02 -3.11
CA GLY A 312 10.53 4.25 -2.58
C GLY A 312 11.64 3.98 -1.56
N SER A 313 12.66 4.82 -1.57
CA SER A 313 13.79 4.84 -0.62
C SER A 313 14.19 6.29 -0.34
N TYR A 314 14.54 6.59 0.90
CA TYR A 314 15.02 7.92 1.30
C TYR A 314 16.12 7.85 2.35
N GLU A 315 17.30 8.37 2.01
CA GLU A 315 18.42 8.45 2.93
C GLU A 315 18.35 9.72 3.79
N ARG A 316 17.76 9.60 4.98
CA ARG A 316 17.55 10.73 5.91
C ARG A 316 18.81 11.49 6.33
N ASN A 317 19.96 10.80 6.36
CA ASN A 317 21.23 11.36 6.85
C ASN A 317 22.20 11.75 5.73
N ALA A 318 21.79 11.63 4.46
CA ALA A 318 22.62 12.01 3.35
C ALA A 318 22.51 13.51 3.06
N SER A 319 23.60 14.13 2.57
CA SER A 319 23.63 15.57 2.30
C SER A 319 22.59 15.93 1.24
N ILE A 320 21.61 16.77 1.58
CA ILE A 320 20.34 17.12 0.88
C ILE A 320 20.45 17.52 -0.63
N HIS A 321 21.64 17.48 -1.23
CA HIS A 321 21.92 17.94 -2.59
C HIS A 321 22.51 16.88 -3.55
N SER A 322 22.44 15.59 -3.23
CA SER A 322 22.75 14.51 -4.19
C SER A 322 21.46 13.82 -4.66
N ASP A 323 21.32 13.67 -5.97
CA ASP A 323 20.25 12.88 -6.63
C ASP A 323 20.24 11.40 -6.18
N GLU A 324 21.30 10.97 -5.48
CA GLU A 324 21.46 9.61 -4.93
C GLU A 324 20.64 9.35 -3.66
N ASN A 325 20.18 10.40 -2.95
CA ASN A 325 19.57 10.25 -1.62
C ASN A 325 18.08 9.91 -1.65
N VAL A 326 17.44 10.08 -2.81
CA VAL A 326 16.01 9.87 -3.01
C VAL A 326 15.83 8.93 -4.19
N GLY A 327 15.33 7.74 -3.91
CA GLY A 327 15.04 6.75 -4.94
C GLY A 327 13.55 6.48 -5.02
N PHE A 328 12.95 6.66 -6.19
CA PHE A 328 11.70 5.99 -6.52
C PHE A 328 11.87 5.22 -7.83
N ARG A 329 11.34 4.00 -7.87
CA ARG A 329 11.29 3.17 -9.07
C ARG A 329 9.88 2.67 -9.29
N GLY A 330 9.39 2.82 -10.51
CA GLY A 330 8.28 2.02 -11.01
C GLY A 330 8.84 0.68 -11.44
N ILE A 331 8.17 -0.43 -11.10
CA ILE A 331 8.59 -1.76 -11.54
C ILE A 331 7.41 -2.50 -12.15
N GLU A 332 7.53 -2.91 -13.41
CA GLU A 332 6.68 -3.97 -13.97
C GLU A 332 7.22 -5.31 -13.47
N TYR A 333 6.44 -5.96 -12.60
CA TYR A 333 6.80 -7.18 -11.91
C TYR A 333 5.89 -8.32 -12.40
N SER A 334 6.47 -9.36 -12.99
CA SER A 334 5.77 -10.61 -13.30
C SER A 334 6.66 -11.82 -13.13
N ALA A 335 6.17 -13.02 -13.45
CA ALA A 335 6.97 -14.23 -13.40
C ALA A 335 8.10 -14.25 -14.44
N LYS A 336 7.93 -13.56 -15.58
CA LYS A 336 8.89 -13.56 -16.69
C LYS A 336 9.49 -12.19 -17.00
N GLU A 337 8.90 -11.12 -16.52
CA GLU A 337 9.31 -9.75 -16.86
C GLU A 337 9.61 -8.93 -15.60
N PHE A 338 10.67 -8.13 -15.66
CA PHE A 338 11.12 -7.24 -14.59
C PHE A 338 11.67 -5.96 -15.20
N ASN A 339 10.80 -5.00 -15.46
CA ASN A 339 11.21 -3.73 -16.07
C ASN A 339 11.21 -2.65 -15.00
N VAL A 340 12.35 -1.98 -14.82
CA VAL A 340 12.54 -0.94 -13.81
C VAL A 340 12.53 0.41 -14.51
N PHE A 341 11.68 1.30 -14.03
CA PHE A 341 11.44 2.62 -14.59
C PHE A 341 11.91 3.69 -13.61
N ASN A 342 12.64 4.66 -14.14
CA ASN A 342 12.74 5.99 -13.56
C ASN A 342 11.84 6.97 -14.34
N TRP A 343 11.79 8.24 -13.94
CA TRP A 343 10.98 9.27 -14.62
C TRP A 343 11.35 9.42 -16.10
N GLU A 344 12.63 9.23 -16.46
CA GLU A 344 13.13 9.31 -17.85
C GLU A 344 12.59 8.20 -18.75
N ASP A 345 12.30 7.04 -18.16
CA ASP A 345 11.90 5.82 -18.87
C ASP A 345 10.38 5.64 -18.91
N MET A 346 9.63 6.53 -18.26
CA MET A 346 8.18 6.44 -18.22
C MET A 346 7.56 6.54 -19.62
N TYR A 347 6.35 5.99 -19.75
CA TYR A 347 5.60 6.12 -20.99
C TYR A 347 5.47 7.59 -21.38
N ASN A 348 5.70 7.88 -22.67
CA ASN A 348 5.57 9.23 -23.20
C ASN A 348 4.39 9.27 -24.17
N THR A 349 3.19 9.43 -23.62
CA THR A 349 1.96 9.57 -24.42
C THR A 349 1.28 10.89 -24.12
N LYS A 350 0.31 11.27 -24.94
CA LYS A 350 -0.48 12.49 -24.71
C LYS A 350 -1.16 12.52 -23.33
N HIS A 351 -1.60 11.36 -22.84
CA HIS A 351 -2.32 11.21 -21.58
C HIS A 351 -1.42 10.76 -20.41
N HIS A 352 -0.17 10.40 -20.73
CA HIS A 352 0.87 10.05 -19.78
C HIS A 352 2.13 10.90 -20.08
N PRO A 353 2.15 12.19 -19.72
CA PRO A 353 3.33 13.03 -19.91
C PRO A 353 4.49 12.64 -18.99
N ILE A 354 5.71 12.63 -19.54
CA ILE A 354 6.92 12.56 -18.73
C ILE A 354 7.09 13.88 -17.96
N LEU A 355 7.26 13.75 -16.65
CA LEU A 355 7.53 14.85 -15.73
C LEU A 355 8.81 14.49 -14.97
N LYS A 356 9.78 15.41 -14.94
CA LYS A 356 11.02 15.20 -14.20
C LYS A 356 10.72 14.92 -12.72
N ASP A 357 11.42 13.94 -12.15
CA ASP A 357 11.24 13.52 -10.75
C ASP A 357 9.82 13.03 -10.39
N VAL A 358 9.08 12.51 -11.38
CA VAL A 358 7.77 11.89 -11.20
C VAL A 358 7.68 10.55 -11.92
N VAL A 359 7.26 9.52 -11.21
CA VAL A 359 6.91 8.20 -11.77
C VAL A 359 5.50 7.88 -11.33
N TYR A 360 4.63 7.49 -12.26
CA TYR A 360 3.24 7.20 -11.90
C TYR A 360 2.53 6.24 -12.84
N TRP A 361 1.56 5.53 -12.27
CA TRP A 361 0.57 4.74 -12.99
C TRP A 361 -0.80 4.99 -12.36
N ASP A 362 -1.75 5.46 -13.17
CA ASP A 362 -3.13 5.65 -12.72
C ASP A 362 -3.89 4.31 -12.60
N LYS A 363 -5.16 4.35 -12.16
CA LYS A 363 -6.02 3.16 -12.01
C LYS A 363 -6.40 2.41 -13.29
N HIS A 364 -6.02 2.90 -14.47
CA HIS A 364 -6.40 2.34 -15.76
C HIS A 364 -5.34 1.38 -16.32
N VAL A 365 -5.62 0.74 -17.46
CA VAL A 365 -4.63 -0.07 -18.18
C VAL A 365 -3.48 0.82 -18.63
N GLN A 366 -2.24 0.33 -18.58
CA GLN A 366 -1.06 1.12 -18.94
C GLN A 366 -0.54 0.76 -20.33
N PRO A 367 0.05 1.73 -21.09
CA PRO A 367 -0.01 3.16 -20.83
C PRO A 367 -1.46 3.67 -20.88
N SER A 368 -1.81 4.59 -19.98
CA SER A 368 -3.19 5.08 -19.84
C SER A 368 -3.61 5.99 -20.98
N ASP A 369 -4.86 5.83 -21.41
CA ASP A 369 -5.56 6.76 -22.30
C ASP A 369 -6.43 7.78 -21.54
N ASN A 370 -6.46 7.73 -20.21
CA ASN A 370 -7.18 8.70 -19.39
C ASN A 370 -6.25 9.88 -19.04
N PRO A 371 -6.55 11.13 -19.46
CA PRO A 371 -5.67 12.27 -19.19
C PRO A 371 -5.73 12.77 -17.74
N CYS A 372 -6.70 12.34 -16.93
CA CYS A 372 -6.99 12.98 -15.65
C CYS A 372 -5.76 13.04 -14.73
N LEU A 373 -5.17 11.91 -14.34
CA LEU A 373 -4.05 11.91 -13.40
C LEU A 373 -2.84 12.68 -13.94
N GLY A 374 -2.50 12.47 -15.22
CA GLY A 374 -1.39 13.18 -15.87
C GLY A 374 -1.60 14.70 -15.89
N SER A 375 -2.81 15.17 -16.20
CA SER A 375 -3.15 16.59 -16.20
C SER A 375 -3.05 17.22 -14.80
N LEU A 376 -3.50 16.51 -13.76
CA LEU A 376 -3.41 16.97 -12.38
C LEU A 376 -1.94 17.06 -11.92
N LEU A 377 -1.10 16.10 -12.33
CA LEU A 377 0.33 16.14 -12.02
C LEU A 377 1.04 17.29 -12.73
N VAL A 378 0.69 17.58 -13.99
CA VAL A 378 1.19 18.76 -14.71
C VAL A 378 0.79 20.05 -14.00
N ASP A 379 -0.50 20.19 -13.65
CA ASP A 379 -1.02 21.39 -13.01
C ASP A 379 -0.39 21.64 -11.62
N HIS A 380 -0.06 20.57 -10.90
CA HIS A 380 0.52 20.64 -9.56
C HIS A 380 2.04 20.47 -9.53
N TYR A 381 2.72 20.37 -10.67
CA TYR A 381 4.17 20.22 -10.75
C TYR A 381 4.90 21.35 -9.98
N GLY A 382 5.90 20.98 -9.18
CA GLY A 382 6.64 21.88 -8.28
C GLY A 382 5.87 22.27 -7.02
N ARG A 383 4.64 21.78 -6.85
CA ARG A 383 3.76 22.07 -5.70
C ARG A 383 3.20 20.80 -5.06
N ILE A 384 3.70 19.62 -5.44
CA ILE A 384 3.21 18.36 -4.89
C ILE A 384 3.67 18.22 -3.43
N ASN A 385 2.71 17.93 -2.55
CA ASN A 385 2.89 17.54 -1.15
C ASN A 385 1.68 16.67 -0.73
N ALA A 386 1.70 16.09 0.47
CA ALA A 386 0.60 15.23 0.92
C ALA A 386 -0.79 15.92 0.87
N PRO A 387 -0.98 17.16 1.38
CA PRO A 387 -2.25 17.89 1.19
C PRO A 387 -2.69 18.05 -0.26
N THR A 388 -1.78 18.38 -1.19
CA THR A 388 -2.11 18.50 -2.62
C THR A 388 -2.52 17.16 -3.20
N ILE A 389 -1.82 16.07 -2.86
CA ILE A 389 -2.19 14.73 -3.30
C ILE A 389 -3.61 14.39 -2.85
N ILE A 390 -3.92 14.60 -1.56
CA ILE A 390 -5.22 14.28 -0.95
C ILE A 390 -6.35 15.13 -1.54
N ARG A 391 -6.15 16.45 -1.62
CA ARG A 391 -7.23 17.41 -1.88
C ARG A 391 -7.49 17.66 -3.35
N ASN A 392 -6.47 17.48 -4.18
CA ASN A 392 -6.48 17.92 -5.56
C ASN A 392 -6.14 16.80 -6.55
N ILE A 393 -5.39 15.78 -6.15
CA ILE A 393 -5.01 14.71 -7.07
C ILE A 393 -5.95 13.52 -6.91
N THR A 394 -5.89 12.82 -5.79
CA THR A 394 -6.61 11.56 -5.61
C THR A 394 -8.12 11.74 -5.56
N SER A 395 -8.59 12.85 -4.98
CA SER A 395 -10.01 13.16 -4.91
C SER A 395 -10.61 13.60 -6.24
N LEU A 396 -9.83 14.23 -7.14
CA LEU A 396 -10.27 14.61 -8.49
C LEU A 396 -10.15 13.45 -9.48
N SER A 397 -9.12 12.61 -9.36
CA SER A 397 -8.95 11.39 -10.16
C SER A 397 -9.74 10.19 -9.64
N GLU A 398 -10.42 10.35 -8.49
CA GLU A 398 -11.22 9.34 -7.80
C GLU A 398 -10.47 8.01 -7.66
N THR A 399 -9.26 8.05 -7.08
CA THR A 399 -8.42 6.84 -6.90
C THR A 399 -8.07 6.60 -5.44
N GLY A 400 -8.08 5.33 -5.05
CA GLY A 400 -7.97 4.89 -3.66
C GLY A 400 -9.34 4.89 -2.99
N ASP A 401 -10.34 4.21 -3.56
CA ASP A 401 -11.66 4.09 -2.94
C ASP A 401 -11.64 3.30 -1.63
N ALA A 402 -10.85 2.22 -1.54
CA ALA A 402 -10.78 1.36 -0.37
C ALA A 402 -9.67 1.78 0.62
N LEU A 403 -8.53 2.24 0.10
CA LEU A 403 -7.42 2.80 0.88
C LEU A 403 -6.71 3.87 0.06
N ASN A 404 -6.58 5.07 0.61
CA ASN A 404 -5.78 6.15 0.04
C ASN A 404 -4.60 6.43 0.98
N LEU A 405 -3.38 6.01 0.62
CA LEU A 405 -2.18 6.11 1.44
C LEU A 405 -1.11 6.98 0.76
N ILE A 406 -0.63 7.99 1.46
CA ILE A 406 0.52 8.81 1.05
C ILE A 406 1.61 8.65 2.12
N LEU A 407 2.78 8.18 1.71
CA LEU A 407 3.99 8.18 2.53
C LEU A 407 4.81 9.43 2.21
N ASP A 408 5.05 10.25 3.23
CA ASP A 408 5.93 11.41 3.17
C ASP A 408 7.26 11.06 3.84
N TYR A 409 8.28 10.81 3.02
CA TYR A 409 9.57 10.35 3.49
C TYR A 409 10.31 11.48 4.18
N GLY A 410 10.14 12.73 3.75
CA GLY A 410 10.75 13.90 4.38
C GLY A 410 10.24 14.09 5.81
N GLU A 411 8.92 14.06 6.00
CA GLU A 411 8.30 14.20 7.32
C GLU A 411 8.36 12.93 8.20
N ASN A 412 8.77 11.79 7.64
CA ASN A 412 8.61 10.48 8.26
C ASN A 412 7.16 10.22 8.70
N ALA A 413 6.22 10.45 7.78
CA ALA A 413 4.80 10.43 8.07
C ALA A 413 4.02 9.61 7.04
N ALA A 414 2.89 9.05 7.48
CA ALA A 414 1.90 8.44 6.60
C ALA A 414 0.59 9.21 6.71
N TYR A 415 -0.05 9.51 5.59
CA TYR A 415 -1.38 10.10 5.52
C TYR A 415 -2.31 9.06 4.91
N LEU A 416 -3.35 8.68 5.63
CA LEU A 416 -4.21 7.61 5.18
C LEU A 416 -5.68 7.79 5.52
N ALA A 417 -6.51 7.28 4.63
CA ALA A 417 -7.94 7.07 4.84
C ALA A 417 -8.31 5.68 4.29
N TYR A 418 -9.32 5.06 4.90
CA TYR A 418 -9.91 3.80 4.46
C TYR A 418 -11.37 4.02 4.09
N SER A 419 -11.95 3.16 3.26
CA SER A 419 -13.38 3.21 3.01
C SER A 419 -14.17 2.93 4.28
N ALA A 420 -15.40 3.41 4.33
CA ALA A 420 -16.32 3.11 5.42
C ALA A 420 -17.65 2.56 4.86
N PRO A 421 -17.75 1.24 4.65
CA PRO A 421 -18.83 0.60 3.88
C PRO A 421 -20.22 0.82 4.49
N ASP A 422 -20.29 1.14 5.78
CA ASP A 422 -21.52 1.28 6.55
C ASP A 422 -21.70 2.69 7.13
N ASP A 423 -21.03 3.71 6.59
CA ASP A 423 -21.22 5.11 7.02
C ASP A 423 -22.48 5.70 6.39
N PRO A 424 -23.56 5.96 7.16
CA PRO A 424 -24.79 6.50 6.62
C PRO A 424 -24.72 8.03 6.43
N GLN A 425 -23.63 8.68 6.84
CA GLN A 425 -23.52 10.14 6.97
C GLN A 425 -22.34 10.73 6.17
N GLY A 426 -21.35 9.92 5.82
CA GLY A 426 -20.14 10.33 5.08
C GLY A 426 -20.00 9.67 3.70
N PRO A 427 -19.01 10.10 2.90
CA PRO A 427 -18.65 9.41 1.66
C PRO A 427 -18.08 8.02 1.97
N LEU A 428 -18.38 7.01 1.15
CA LEU A 428 -17.87 5.66 1.38
C LEU A 428 -16.39 5.56 1.02
N GLU A 429 -15.97 6.28 -0.02
CA GLU A 429 -14.68 6.16 -0.68
C GLU A 429 -13.57 6.93 0.07
N ALA A 430 -12.46 6.26 0.37
CA ALA A 430 -11.35 6.79 1.15
C ALA A 430 -10.78 8.12 0.60
N PHE A 431 -10.68 8.30 -0.72
CA PHE A 431 -10.20 9.55 -1.32
C PHE A 431 -11.06 10.79 -0.97
N ASN A 432 -12.32 10.60 -0.57
CA ASN A 432 -13.22 11.67 -0.14
C ASN A 432 -13.39 11.76 1.39
N ARG A 433 -12.76 10.87 2.15
CA ARG A 433 -12.88 10.81 3.61
C ARG A 433 -11.85 11.69 4.32
N VAL A 434 -11.91 11.68 5.64
CA VAL A 434 -10.97 12.40 6.50
C VAL A 434 -9.67 11.60 6.58
N HIS A 435 -8.56 12.17 6.10
CA HIS A 435 -7.25 11.55 6.24
C HIS A 435 -6.66 11.76 7.63
N THR A 436 -6.05 10.72 8.16
CA THR A 436 -5.26 10.77 9.40
C THR A 436 -3.78 10.81 9.06
N ARG A 437 -3.02 11.69 9.70
CA ARG A 437 -1.55 11.70 9.64
C ARG A 437 -0.99 10.90 10.82
N LEU A 438 -0.16 9.92 10.52
CA LEU A 438 0.62 9.14 11.48
C LEU A 438 2.07 9.60 11.47
N ASP A 439 2.65 9.79 12.65
CA ASP A 439 4.08 10.02 12.85
C ASP A 439 4.80 8.67 12.91
N MET A 440 5.45 8.28 11.80
CA MET A 440 6.03 6.95 11.67
C MET A 440 7.24 6.78 12.58
N ALA A 441 8.00 7.85 12.84
CA ALA A 441 9.12 7.82 13.79
C ALA A 441 8.63 7.42 15.19
N LYS A 442 7.53 8.01 15.65
CA LYS A 442 6.93 7.64 16.94
C LYS A 442 6.40 6.21 16.95
N LEU A 443 5.75 5.78 15.86
CA LEU A 443 5.21 4.41 15.79
C LEU A 443 6.31 3.34 15.84
N PHE A 444 7.44 3.56 15.14
CA PHE A 444 8.58 2.65 15.19
C PHE A 444 9.34 2.71 16.52
N ALA A 445 9.24 3.82 17.27
CA ALA A 445 9.85 3.97 18.59
C ALA A 445 8.97 3.51 19.76
N GLU A 446 7.73 3.05 19.51
CA GLU A 446 6.83 2.59 20.57
C GLU A 446 7.48 1.43 21.35
N PRO A 447 7.60 1.52 22.69
CA PRO A 447 8.28 0.49 23.46
C PRO A 447 7.43 -0.79 23.56
N ALA A 448 8.10 -1.93 23.69
CA ALA A 448 7.44 -3.20 23.97
C ALA A 448 6.54 -3.14 25.25
N PRO A 449 5.49 -3.97 25.34
CA PRO A 449 4.76 -4.16 26.59
C PRO A 449 5.72 -4.53 27.73
N LYS A 450 5.43 -4.02 28.93
CA LYS A 450 6.19 -4.34 30.14
C LYS A 450 5.86 -5.73 30.67
#